data_AF-A0A2V7K0T3-F1
#
_entry.id   AF-A0A2V7K0T3-F1
#
_cell.length_a   1.000
_cell.length_b   1.000
_cell.length_c   1.000
_cell.angle_alpha   90.00
_cell.angle_beta   90.00
_cell.angle_gamma   90.00
#
_symmetry.space_group_name_H-M   'P 1'
#
loop_
_entity.id
_entity.type
_entity.pdbx_description
1 polymer ?
#
loop_
_entity_poly.entity_id
_entity_poly.type
_entity_poly.pdbx_seq_one_letter_code
_entity_poly.pdbx_strand_id
1 'polypeptide(L)'
;MKIALTIAGSDSGGGAGIQADLKTFHQFGVFGTSVVTAVTAQNTVGVRAWEAVPVALVTKQLDALADDLPPLAVKSGMLGSAAVAEAVAAGIARRRLPNYVLDPVMVATSGDRLLDWDAEQTIRRDLVPLATLVTPNLDEAAILAGEPVESPAAMERAGRALVKLGARAALVKGGHLTGDAVVDVLVAGGTVQRFTRPRIDTTSTHGTGCTLSAAVAAGLAHGRPLERAVADALDFVQRRVVGARQCVVGARQCVVGARQCVVGARQCVVGARQCVVGARQCVVGARQCVVGARHCRAPTGPTNQTHQRRNGHHGMQLGYAAWADLFYRPAMSRPPREAFPWSVRGRRSMRLPDRDYRQPGAYFITICTKNRARTFGAVISGTVHLSPEG
;
A
#
# COMPACT_ATOMS: atom_id res chain seq x y z
N MET A 1 -2.82 -4.36 -20.13
CA MET A 1 -2.58 -3.77 -18.79
C MET A 1 -2.03 -4.87 -17.90
N LYS A 2 -0.96 -4.63 -17.13
CA LYS A 2 -0.43 -5.64 -16.18
C LYS A 2 -1.27 -5.61 -14.92
N ILE A 3 -1.75 -6.77 -14.46
CA ILE A 3 -2.64 -6.90 -13.30
C ILE A 3 -1.93 -7.74 -12.24
N ALA A 4 -1.99 -7.32 -10.98
CA ALA A 4 -1.61 -8.13 -9.83
C ALA A 4 -2.77 -8.20 -8.84
N LEU A 5 -2.84 -9.34 -8.14
CA LEU A 5 -3.86 -9.61 -7.13
C LEU A 5 -3.21 -9.68 -5.75
N THR A 6 -3.76 -8.95 -4.78
CA THR A 6 -3.50 -9.23 -3.35
C THR A 6 -4.66 -10.01 -2.73
N ILE A 7 -4.34 -10.94 -1.84
CA ILE A 7 -5.28 -11.71 -1.01
C ILE A 7 -4.86 -11.49 0.44
N ALA A 8 -5.46 -10.50 1.11
CA ALA A 8 -5.02 -10.09 2.45
C ALA A 8 -6.12 -9.37 3.24
N GLY A 9 -5.82 -9.14 4.52
CA GLY A 9 -6.65 -8.30 5.39
C GLY A 9 -6.57 -6.81 5.03
N SER A 10 -7.63 -6.08 5.37
CA SER A 10 -7.71 -4.63 5.26
C SER A 10 -7.20 -3.95 6.54
N ASP A 11 -6.20 -3.09 6.39
CA ASP A 11 -5.70 -2.19 7.44
C ASP A 11 -6.37 -0.81 7.32
N SER A 12 -7.22 -0.45 8.29
CA SER A 12 -7.86 0.87 8.30
C SER A 12 -6.89 2.05 8.41
N GLY A 13 -5.70 1.84 8.97
CA GLY A 13 -4.62 2.84 9.01
C GLY A 13 -3.92 3.01 7.65
N GLY A 14 -4.12 2.06 6.73
CA GLY A 14 -3.60 2.10 5.37
C GLY A 14 -2.08 1.96 5.24
N GLY A 15 -1.39 1.49 6.29
CA GLY A 15 0.05 1.31 6.33
C GLY A 15 0.51 -0.11 5.95
N ALA A 16 -0.36 -1.09 6.13
CA ALA A 16 -0.18 -2.52 5.81
C ALA A 16 -1.39 -3.06 5.02
N GLY A 17 -1.53 -4.38 4.95
CA GLY A 17 -2.66 -5.06 4.32
C GLY A 17 -2.83 -4.74 2.84
N ILE A 18 -4.07 -4.92 2.33
CA ILE A 18 -4.40 -4.62 0.93
C ILE A 18 -4.08 -3.16 0.56
N GLN A 19 -4.13 -2.22 1.51
CA GLN A 19 -3.84 -0.82 1.26
C GLN A 19 -2.36 -0.61 0.91
N ALA A 20 -1.45 -1.24 1.63
CA ALA A 20 -0.03 -1.20 1.30
C ALA A 20 0.25 -1.91 -0.03
N ASP A 21 -0.41 -3.03 -0.27
CA ASP A 21 -0.23 -3.81 -1.49
C ASP A 21 -0.68 -3.04 -2.73
N LEU A 22 -1.91 -2.47 -2.71
CA LEU A 22 -2.46 -1.70 -3.81
C LEU A 22 -1.66 -0.42 -4.09
N LYS A 23 -1.18 0.28 -3.05
CA LYS A 23 -0.28 1.43 -3.20
C LYS A 23 1.04 1.02 -3.85
N THR A 24 1.57 -0.14 -3.47
CA THR A 24 2.81 -0.68 -4.03
C THR A 24 2.63 -1.07 -5.49
N PHE A 25 1.56 -1.80 -5.82
CA PHE A 25 1.22 -2.14 -7.21
C PHE A 25 1.11 -0.89 -8.08
N HIS A 26 0.42 0.15 -7.58
CA HIS A 26 0.30 1.42 -8.28
C HIS A 26 1.67 2.09 -8.53
N GLN A 27 2.54 2.12 -7.52
CA GLN A 27 3.89 2.69 -7.64
C GLN A 27 4.76 1.94 -8.65
N PHE A 28 4.50 0.65 -8.86
CA PHE A 28 5.16 -0.19 -9.86
C PHE A 28 4.45 -0.17 -11.22
N GLY A 29 3.42 0.66 -11.42
CA GLY A 29 2.68 0.75 -12.68
C GLY A 29 1.86 -0.50 -13.00
N VAL A 30 1.45 -1.25 -11.96
CA VAL A 30 0.61 -2.45 -12.07
C VAL A 30 -0.80 -2.12 -11.58
N PHE A 31 -1.82 -2.57 -12.32
CA PHE A 31 -3.21 -2.45 -11.88
C PHE A 31 -3.47 -3.45 -10.74
N GLY A 32 -3.70 -2.92 -9.55
CA GLY A 32 -3.95 -3.72 -8.37
C GLY A 32 -5.41 -4.14 -8.23
N THR A 33 -5.62 -5.42 -7.98
CA THR A 33 -6.90 -6.00 -7.55
C THR A 33 -6.76 -6.64 -6.18
N SER A 34 -7.85 -6.85 -5.45
CA SER A 34 -7.81 -7.35 -4.08
C SER A 34 -8.95 -8.30 -3.75
N VAL A 35 -8.63 -9.44 -3.12
CA VAL A 35 -9.56 -10.25 -2.33
C VAL A 35 -9.33 -9.91 -0.85
N VAL A 36 -10.38 -9.49 -0.16
CA VAL A 36 -10.31 -9.16 1.26
C VAL A 36 -10.61 -10.42 2.09
N THR A 37 -9.69 -10.78 2.99
CA THR A 37 -9.81 -11.95 3.89
C THR A 37 -10.29 -11.59 5.29
N ALA A 38 -9.97 -10.38 5.75
CA ALA A 38 -10.39 -9.84 7.04
C ALA A 38 -10.45 -8.32 6.99
N VAL A 39 -11.23 -7.70 7.88
CA VAL A 39 -11.24 -6.26 8.08
C VAL A 39 -10.74 -5.98 9.50
N THR A 40 -9.79 -5.07 9.63
CA THR A 40 -9.22 -4.68 10.92
C THR A 40 -9.57 -3.23 11.25
N ALA A 41 -9.89 -2.97 12.52
CA ALA A 41 -9.83 -1.65 13.12
C ALA A 41 -8.40 -1.44 13.66
N GLN A 42 -7.50 -1.11 12.76
CA GLN A 42 -6.06 -0.97 13.00
C GLN A 42 -5.58 0.46 12.78
N ASN A 43 -4.59 0.87 13.55
CA ASN A 43 -3.85 2.12 13.35
C ASN A 43 -2.36 1.91 13.66
N THR A 44 -1.58 2.99 13.72
CA THR A 44 -0.13 2.93 13.95
C THR A 44 0.28 2.46 15.35
N VAL A 45 -0.67 2.30 16.28
CA VAL A 45 -0.41 1.88 17.66
C VAL A 45 -0.78 0.41 17.87
N GLY A 46 -1.67 -0.17 17.04
CA GLY A 46 -2.03 -1.57 17.12
C GLY A 46 -3.40 -1.89 16.50
N VAL A 47 -3.84 -3.13 16.71
CA VAL A 47 -5.15 -3.65 16.28
C VAL A 47 -6.12 -3.59 17.46
N ARG A 48 -7.29 -2.96 17.26
CA ARG A 48 -8.34 -2.86 18.30
C ARG A 48 -9.43 -3.91 18.17
N ALA A 49 -9.72 -4.31 16.94
CA ALA A 49 -10.70 -5.33 16.60
C ALA A 49 -10.43 -5.82 15.18
N TRP A 50 -10.89 -7.02 14.86
CA TRP A 50 -10.89 -7.54 13.50
C TRP A 50 -12.04 -8.52 13.30
N GLU A 51 -12.45 -8.68 12.04
CA GLU A 51 -13.48 -9.63 11.64
C GLU A 51 -13.03 -10.35 10.36
N ALA A 52 -13.16 -11.68 10.35
CA ALA A 52 -12.90 -12.49 9.16
C ALA A 52 -14.03 -12.30 8.13
N VAL A 53 -13.65 -12.17 6.86
CA VAL A 53 -14.62 -12.23 5.77
C VAL A 53 -15.08 -13.69 5.60
N PRO A 54 -16.38 -13.97 5.44
CA PRO A 54 -16.86 -15.34 5.24
C PRO A 54 -16.17 -16.03 4.07
N VAL A 55 -15.76 -17.29 4.25
CA VAL A 55 -15.03 -18.09 3.25
C VAL A 55 -15.73 -18.12 1.89
N ALA A 56 -17.07 -18.22 1.89
CA ALA A 56 -17.87 -18.19 0.67
C ALA A 56 -17.71 -16.86 -0.11
N LEU A 57 -17.56 -15.73 0.59
CA LEU A 57 -17.33 -14.44 -0.04
C LEU A 57 -15.88 -14.27 -0.48
N VAL A 58 -14.89 -14.79 0.26
CA VAL A 58 -13.48 -14.85 -0.19
C VAL A 58 -13.38 -15.61 -1.51
N THR A 59 -14.03 -16.78 -1.60
CA THR A 59 -14.05 -17.60 -2.82
C THR A 59 -14.70 -16.86 -3.99
N LYS A 60 -15.85 -16.23 -3.77
CA LYS A 60 -16.55 -15.45 -4.81
C LYS A 60 -15.76 -14.23 -5.29
N GLN A 61 -15.03 -13.55 -4.40
CA GLN A 61 -14.13 -12.45 -4.79
C GLN A 61 -13.00 -12.97 -5.70
N LEU A 62 -12.37 -14.10 -5.33
CA LEU A 62 -11.30 -14.71 -6.12
C LEU A 62 -11.81 -15.12 -7.50
N ASP A 63 -12.96 -15.79 -7.55
CA ASP A 63 -13.58 -16.21 -8.82
C ASP A 63 -13.94 -15.03 -9.71
N ALA A 64 -14.59 -13.99 -9.17
CA ALA A 64 -14.95 -12.80 -9.94
C ALA A 64 -13.73 -12.10 -10.55
N LEU A 65 -12.62 -12.03 -9.81
CA LEU A 65 -11.38 -11.43 -10.31
C LEU A 65 -10.66 -12.33 -11.30
N ALA A 66 -10.63 -13.64 -11.07
CA ALA A 66 -10.03 -14.59 -12.02
C ALA A 66 -10.77 -14.63 -13.36
N ASP A 67 -12.10 -14.46 -13.35
CA ASP A 67 -12.95 -14.52 -14.54
C ASP A 67 -12.90 -13.23 -15.40
N ASP A 68 -12.80 -12.04 -14.80
CA ASP A 68 -12.83 -10.75 -15.51
C ASP A 68 -11.46 -10.05 -15.60
N LEU A 69 -10.61 -10.22 -14.58
CA LEU A 69 -9.35 -9.48 -14.40
C LEU A 69 -8.19 -10.43 -14.06
N PRO A 70 -7.85 -11.38 -14.94
CA PRO A 70 -6.89 -12.43 -14.64
C PRO A 70 -5.52 -11.84 -14.27
N PRO A 71 -5.01 -12.11 -13.05
CA PRO A 71 -3.76 -11.53 -12.59
C PRO A 71 -2.55 -12.24 -13.21
N LEU A 72 -1.47 -11.49 -13.43
CA LEU A 72 -0.17 -12.02 -13.84
C LEU A 72 0.74 -12.35 -12.65
N ALA A 73 0.38 -11.89 -11.45
CA ALA A 73 1.00 -12.30 -10.20
C ALA A 73 0.00 -12.17 -9.06
N VAL A 74 0.15 -13.04 -8.06
CA VAL A 74 -0.69 -13.06 -6.86
C VAL A 74 0.19 -12.93 -5.65
N LYS A 75 -0.28 -12.21 -4.64
CA LYS A 75 0.36 -11.99 -3.36
C LYS A 75 -0.65 -12.34 -2.27
N SER A 76 -0.27 -13.13 -1.28
CA SER A 76 -1.07 -13.31 -0.06
C SER A 76 -0.40 -12.67 1.14
N GLY A 77 -1.20 -12.16 2.07
CA GLY A 77 -0.77 -11.63 3.37
C GLY A 77 -1.52 -12.31 4.50
N MET A 78 -2.02 -11.55 5.47
CA MET A 78 -2.84 -12.08 6.56
C MET A 78 -4.10 -12.78 6.02
N LEU A 79 -4.28 -14.06 6.36
CA LEU A 79 -5.44 -14.87 5.96
C LEU A 79 -6.47 -15.04 7.08
N GLY A 80 -6.07 -14.89 8.34
CA GLY A 80 -6.95 -14.81 9.52
C GLY A 80 -7.47 -16.15 10.06
N SER A 81 -7.61 -17.20 9.25
CA SER A 81 -8.02 -18.53 9.73
C SER A 81 -7.57 -19.67 8.79
N ALA A 82 -7.56 -20.89 9.31
CA ALA A 82 -7.26 -22.11 8.52
C ALA A 82 -8.25 -22.27 7.36
N ALA A 83 -9.55 -22.10 7.61
CA ALA A 83 -10.59 -22.23 6.58
C ALA A 83 -10.42 -21.22 5.43
N VAL A 84 -9.99 -19.98 5.73
CA VAL A 84 -9.67 -19.00 4.68
C VAL A 84 -8.40 -19.40 3.94
N ALA A 85 -7.37 -19.88 4.64
CA ALA A 85 -6.14 -20.34 4.01
C ALA A 85 -6.37 -21.53 3.07
N GLU A 86 -7.18 -22.51 3.47
CA GLU A 86 -7.60 -23.65 2.63
C GLU A 86 -8.35 -23.18 1.38
N ALA A 87 -9.31 -22.27 1.54
CA ALA A 87 -10.07 -21.73 0.41
C ALA A 87 -9.20 -20.94 -0.58
N VAL A 88 -8.22 -20.19 -0.06
CA VAL A 88 -7.25 -19.46 -0.88
C VAL A 88 -6.32 -20.43 -1.62
N ALA A 89 -5.80 -21.47 -0.94
CA ALA A 89 -4.97 -22.49 -1.57
C ALA A 89 -5.73 -23.21 -2.70
N ALA A 90 -6.95 -23.65 -2.41
CA ALA A 90 -7.84 -24.29 -3.38
C ALA A 90 -8.16 -23.36 -4.56
N GLY A 91 -8.41 -22.07 -4.30
CA GLY A 91 -8.67 -21.07 -5.33
C GLY A 91 -7.47 -20.83 -6.24
N ILE A 92 -6.27 -20.66 -5.67
CA ILE A 92 -5.01 -20.48 -6.42
C ILE A 92 -4.74 -21.70 -7.30
N ALA A 93 -4.87 -22.91 -6.76
CA ALA A 93 -4.64 -24.14 -7.50
C ALA A 93 -5.69 -24.36 -8.60
N ARG A 94 -6.98 -24.26 -8.27
CA ARG A 94 -8.10 -24.46 -9.22
C ARG A 94 -8.02 -23.49 -10.39
N ARG A 95 -7.74 -22.21 -10.12
CA ARG A 95 -7.65 -21.15 -11.14
C ARG A 95 -6.26 -21.05 -11.79
N ARG A 96 -5.29 -21.87 -11.35
CA ARG A 96 -3.91 -21.88 -11.83
C ARG A 96 -3.27 -20.49 -11.81
N LEU A 97 -3.46 -19.75 -10.73
CA LEU A 97 -2.99 -18.37 -10.66
C LEU A 97 -1.45 -18.32 -10.69
N PRO A 98 -0.84 -17.50 -11.57
CA PRO A 98 0.61 -17.50 -11.77
C PRO A 98 1.34 -16.67 -10.72
N ASN A 99 2.67 -16.89 -10.64
CA ASN A 99 3.61 -16.04 -9.90
C ASN A 99 3.15 -15.72 -8.47
N TYR A 100 2.77 -16.74 -7.71
CA TYR A 100 2.27 -16.60 -6.35
C TYR A 100 3.39 -16.28 -5.35
N VAL A 101 3.30 -15.12 -4.69
CA VAL A 101 4.17 -14.67 -3.60
C VAL A 101 3.43 -14.81 -2.27
N LEU A 102 3.90 -15.72 -1.42
CA LEU A 102 3.35 -15.96 -0.08
C LEU A 102 4.15 -15.16 0.95
N ASP A 103 3.49 -14.23 1.64
CA ASP A 103 4.00 -13.62 2.86
C ASP A 103 3.24 -14.22 4.04
N PRO A 104 3.86 -15.15 4.78
CA PRO A 104 3.17 -15.94 5.78
C PRO A 104 2.97 -15.13 7.07
N VAL A 105 2.12 -14.10 7.01
CA VAL A 105 1.83 -13.21 8.14
C VAL A 105 1.12 -14.01 9.23
N MET A 106 1.89 -14.46 10.21
CA MET A 106 1.42 -15.23 11.37
C MET A 106 1.22 -14.36 12.62
N VAL A 107 2.00 -13.28 12.73
CA VAL A 107 1.98 -12.34 13.86
C VAL A 107 1.86 -10.91 13.32
N ALA A 108 1.03 -10.08 13.96
CA ALA A 108 0.93 -8.67 13.63
C ALA A 108 2.26 -7.96 13.90
N THR A 109 2.53 -6.85 13.20
CA THR A 109 3.68 -5.99 13.52
C THR A 109 3.62 -5.42 14.95
N SER A 110 2.42 -5.36 15.55
CA SER A 110 2.20 -5.02 16.97
C SER A 110 2.46 -6.16 17.95
N GLY A 111 2.73 -7.38 17.47
CA GLY A 111 2.96 -8.58 18.31
C GLY A 111 1.73 -9.44 18.56
N ASP A 112 0.54 -9.02 18.11
CA ASP A 112 -0.70 -9.78 18.29
C ASP A 112 -0.69 -11.05 17.42
N ARG A 113 -0.97 -12.22 18.00
CA ARG A 113 -1.17 -13.46 17.22
C ARG A 113 -2.43 -13.32 16.36
N LEU A 114 -2.28 -13.45 15.06
CA LEU A 114 -3.35 -13.25 14.07
C LEU A 114 -3.90 -14.57 13.52
N LEU A 115 -3.32 -15.70 13.92
CA LEU A 115 -3.64 -17.04 13.44
C LEU A 115 -3.69 -18.04 14.59
N ASP A 116 -4.65 -18.96 14.51
CA ASP A 116 -4.66 -20.18 15.32
C ASP A 116 -3.64 -21.18 14.75
N TRP A 117 -3.16 -22.11 15.59
CA TRP A 117 -2.12 -23.10 15.22
C TRP A 117 -2.47 -23.90 13.95
N ASP A 118 -3.75 -24.21 13.76
CA ASP A 118 -4.26 -24.92 12.58
C ASP A 118 -3.99 -24.16 11.27
N ALA A 119 -3.96 -22.83 11.32
CA ALA A 119 -3.68 -22.01 10.14
C ALA A 119 -2.19 -22.03 9.75
N GLU A 120 -1.27 -22.16 10.71
CA GLU A 120 0.16 -22.31 10.43
C GLU A 120 0.44 -23.62 9.67
N GLN A 121 -0.17 -24.73 10.11
CA GLN A 121 -0.05 -26.02 9.44
C GLN A 121 -0.67 -26.00 8.05
N THR A 122 -1.81 -25.33 7.91
CA THR A 122 -2.48 -25.13 6.61
C THR A 122 -1.59 -24.35 5.64
N ILE A 123 -0.97 -23.26 6.10
CA ILE A 123 -0.03 -22.48 5.26
C ILE A 123 1.13 -23.38 4.80
N ARG A 124 1.74 -24.12 5.74
CA ARG A 124 2.86 -25.01 5.44
C ARG A 124 2.50 -26.12 4.46
N ARG A 125 1.34 -26.76 4.63
CA ARG A 125 0.91 -27.92 3.82
C ARG A 125 0.35 -27.51 2.47
N ASP A 126 -0.45 -26.44 2.42
CA ASP A 126 -1.31 -26.16 1.26
C ASP A 126 -0.86 -24.93 0.45
N LEU A 127 -0.23 -23.93 1.08
CA LEU A 127 0.16 -22.69 0.39
C LEU A 127 1.63 -22.64 0.00
N VAL A 128 2.55 -23.13 0.86
CA VAL A 128 3.99 -23.17 0.55
C VAL A 128 4.27 -23.94 -0.75
N PRO A 129 3.68 -25.12 -1.03
CA PRO A 129 3.93 -25.85 -2.27
C PRO A 129 3.46 -25.14 -3.55
N LEU A 130 2.54 -24.18 -3.43
CA LEU A 130 2.04 -23.39 -4.57
C LEU A 130 2.92 -22.16 -4.85
N ALA A 131 3.76 -21.77 -3.89
CA ALA A 131 4.46 -20.50 -3.93
C ALA A 131 5.59 -20.48 -4.96
N THR A 132 5.61 -19.42 -5.77
CA THR A 132 6.77 -19.03 -6.56
C THR A 132 7.86 -18.44 -5.66
N LEU A 133 7.45 -17.69 -4.64
CA LEU A 133 8.33 -17.17 -3.60
C LEU A 133 7.59 -17.18 -2.26
N VAL A 134 8.21 -17.68 -1.20
CA VAL A 134 7.78 -17.46 0.18
C VAL A 134 8.71 -16.42 0.83
N THR A 135 8.15 -15.44 1.55
CA THR A 135 8.91 -14.32 2.14
C THR A 135 8.82 -14.26 3.67
N PRO A 136 9.20 -15.30 4.43
CA PRO A 136 9.06 -15.30 5.89
C PRO A 136 10.09 -14.38 6.57
N ASN A 137 9.73 -13.81 7.72
CA ASN A 137 10.69 -13.26 8.68
C ASN A 137 11.36 -14.40 9.49
N LEU A 138 12.23 -14.08 10.45
CA LEU A 138 12.93 -15.11 11.25
C LEU A 138 11.98 -16.03 12.03
N ASP A 139 10.99 -15.47 12.72
CA ASP A 139 10.04 -16.22 13.53
C ASP A 139 9.13 -17.09 12.65
N GLU A 140 8.60 -16.50 11.58
CA GLU A 140 7.80 -17.21 10.57
C GLU A 140 8.61 -18.33 9.90
N ALA A 141 9.90 -18.09 9.63
CA ALA A 141 10.78 -19.10 9.05
C ALA A 141 11.06 -20.22 10.05
N ALA A 142 11.20 -19.90 11.34
CA ALA A 142 11.41 -20.90 12.37
C ALA A 142 10.19 -21.82 12.52
N ILE A 143 8.99 -21.26 12.52
CA ILE A 143 7.72 -22.01 12.53
C ILE A 143 7.60 -22.88 11.28
N LEU A 144 7.81 -22.29 10.10
CA LEU A 144 7.63 -23.02 8.84
C LEU A 144 8.73 -24.04 8.55
N ALA A 145 9.95 -23.85 9.02
CA ALA A 145 11.04 -24.81 8.87
C ALA A 145 11.02 -25.88 9.97
N GLY A 146 10.56 -25.53 11.17
CA GLY A 146 10.59 -26.39 12.36
C GLY A 146 11.91 -26.33 13.13
N GLU A 147 12.74 -25.31 12.91
CA GLU A 147 14.02 -25.10 13.61
C GLU A 147 14.27 -23.61 13.89
N PRO A 148 14.99 -23.22 14.96
CA PRO A 148 15.31 -21.82 15.24
C PRO A 148 16.16 -21.15 14.14
N VAL A 149 15.89 -19.87 13.85
CA VAL A 149 16.55 -19.10 12.79
C VAL A 149 17.19 -17.81 13.33
N GLU A 150 18.43 -17.94 13.82
CA GLU A 150 19.11 -16.85 14.56
C GLU A 150 20.40 -16.34 13.88
N SER A 151 20.72 -16.85 12.68
CA SER A 151 21.93 -16.46 11.94
C SER A 151 21.73 -16.55 10.43
N PRO A 152 22.55 -15.87 9.61
CA PRO A 152 22.51 -16.01 8.16
C PRO A 152 22.67 -17.46 7.66
N ALA A 153 23.43 -18.28 8.38
CA ALA A 153 23.57 -19.71 8.07
C ALA A 153 22.28 -20.49 8.40
N ALA A 154 21.60 -20.16 9.51
CA ALA A 154 20.29 -20.73 9.83
C ALA A 154 19.20 -20.28 8.84
N MET A 155 19.25 -19.02 8.39
CA MET A 155 18.35 -18.51 7.35
C MET A 155 18.49 -19.26 6.04
N GLU A 156 19.72 -19.62 5.65
CA GLU A 156 19.95 -20.46 4.47
C GLU A 156 19.34 -21.85 4.64
N ARG A 157 19.53 -22.51 5.79
CA ARG A 157 18.93 -23.82 6.07
C ARG A 157 17.40 -23.76 6.03
N ALA A 158 16.81 -22.75 6.68
CA ALA A 158 15.38 -22.52 6.65
C ALA A 158 14.87 -22.30 5.22
N GLY A 159 15.56 -21.49 4.42
CA GLY A 159 15.22 -21.27 3.02
C GLY A 159 15.27 -22.57 2.19
N ARG A 160 16.28 -23.42 2.41
CA ARG A 160 16.37 -24.75 1.76
C ARG A 160 15.26 -25.68 2.23
N ALA A 161 14.88 -25.64 3.50
CA ALA A 161 13.76 -26.42 4.03
C ALA A 161 12.43 -26.01 3.39
N LEU A 162 12.18 -24.72 3.22
CA LEU A 162 10.98 -24.20 2.54
C LEU A 162 10.91 -24.60 1.07
N VAL A 163 12.05 -24.58 0.37
CA VAL A 163 12.14 -25.08 -1.00
C VAL A 163 11.88 -26.59 -1.05
N LYS A 164 12.41 -27.37 -0.09
CA LYS A 164 12.13 -28.81 0.04
C LYS A 164 10.65 -29.10 0.33
N LEU A 165 9.94 -28.20 1.00
CA LEU A 165 8.49 -28.29 1.23
C LEU A 165 7.66 -28.01 -0.05
N GLY A 166 8.28 -27.53 -1.13
CA GLY A 166 7.64 -27.37 -2.44
C GLY A 166 7.60 -25.95 -2.97
N ALA A 167 8.03 -24.94 -2.20
CA ALA A 167 8.18 -23.60 -2.74
C ALA A 167 9.25 -23.57 -3.84
N ARG A 168 9.03 -22.80 -4.92
CA ARG A 168 10.06 -22.63 -5.96
C ARG A 168 11.27 -21.84 -5.46
N ALA A 169 11.05 -20.92 -4.53
CA ALA A 169 12.08 -20.13 -3.90
C ALA A 169 11.63 -19.62 -2.51
N ALA A 170 12.59 -19.25 -1.68
CA ALA A 170 12.35 -18.67 -0.36
C ALA A 170 13.28 -17.47 -0.12
N LEU A 171 12.71 -16.34 0.30
CA LEU A 171 13.44 -15.15 0.75
C LEU A 171 13.24 -14.99 2.26
N VAL A 172 14.20 -15.48 3.04
CA VAL A 172 14.18 -15.34 4.50
C VAL A 172 14.69 -13.95 4.87
N LYS A 173 13.83 -13.16 5.55
CA LYS A 173 14.09 -11.76 5.88
C LYS A 173 14.80 -11.66 7.23
N GLY A 174 15.98 -11.04 7.28
CA GLY A 174 16.80 -10.96 8.51
C GLY A 174 16.66 -9.65 9.29
N GLY A 175 15.61 -8.88 9.06
CA GLY A 175 15.37 -7.59 9.71
C GLY A 175 15.41 -7.62 11.24
N HIS A 176 15.14 -8.77 11.88
CA HIS A 176 15.15 -8.95 13.34
C HIS A 176 16.50 -9.41 13.91
N LEU A 177 17.49 -9.72 13.07
CA LEU A 177 18.86 -10.00 13.56
C LEU A 177 19.45 -8.74 14.20
N THR A 178 20.36 -8.91 15.16
CA THR A 178 21.11 -7.81 15.76
C THR A 178 22.27 -7.35 14.86
N GLY A 179 22.78 -6.13 15.10
CA GLY A 179 23.93 -5.57 14.39
C GLY A 179 23.59 -4.50 13.34
N ASP A 180 24.63 -3.91 12.76
CA ASP A 180 24.53 -2.69 11.93
C ASP A 180 24.07 -2.96 10.48
N ALA A 181 23.92 -4.23 10.11
CA ALA A 181 23.45 -4.63 8.79
C ALA A 181 22.18 -5.48 8.88
N VAL A 182 21.33 -5.37 7.87
CA VAL A 182 20.24 -6.29 7.59
C VAL A 182 20.69 -7.21 6.47
N VAL A 183 20.61 -8.51 6.71
CA VAL A 183 20.94 -9.55 5.72
C VAL A 183 19.66 -10.30 5.39
N ASP A 184 19.30 -10.38 4.12
CA ASP A 184 18.25 -11.27 3.64
C ASP A 184 18.86 -12.39 2.80
N VAL A 185 18.28 -13.59 2.87
CA VAL A 185 18.80 -14.78 2.19
C VAL A 185 17.75 -15.29 1.22
N LEU A 186 18.05 -15.25 -0.08
CA LEU A 186 17.25 -15.85 -1.14
C LEU A 186 17.81 -17.23 -1.49
N VAL A 187 16.97 -18.25 -1.46
CA VAL A 187 17.26 -19.60 -1.94
C VAL A 187 16.37 -19.86 -3.16
N ALA A 188 16.97 -20.05 -4.33
CA ALA A 188 16.26 -20.27 -5.60
C ALA A 188 17.12 -21.12 -6.56
N GLY A 189 16.51 -22.08 -7.26
CA GLY A 189 17.22 -22.89 -8.26
C GLY A 189 18.45 -23.65 -7.72
N GLY A 190 18.45 -24.04 -6.44
CA GLY A 190 19.59 -24.67 -5.77
C GLY A 190 20.70 -23.70 -5.32
N THR A 191 20.65 -22.45 -5.76
CA THR A 191 21.60 -21.40 -5.42
C THR A 191 21.13 -20.57 -4.22
N VAL A 192 22.09 -19.87 -3.60
CA VAL A 192 21.85 -18.99 -2.45
C VAL A 192 22.44 -17.63 -2.76
N GLN A 193 21.63 -16.59 -2.61
CA GLN A 193 22.04 -15.20 -2.75
C GLN A 193 21.77 -14.45 -1.45
N ARG A 194 22.76 -13.68 -0.98
CA ARG A 194 22.62 -12.83 0.20
C ARG A 194 22.50 -11.37 -0.22
N PHE A 195 21.55 -10.66 0.37
CA PHE A 195 21.37 -9.23 0.17
C PHE A 195 21.68 -8.51 1.48
N THR A 196 22.76 -7.75 1.50
CA THR A 196 23.21 -7.01 2.68
C THR A 196 22.96 -5.52 2.50
N ARG A 197 22.32 -4.88 3.48
CA ARG A 197 22.05 -3.44 3.48
C ARG A 197 22.31 -2.85 4.87
N PRO A 198 22.65 -1.56 4.99
CA PRO A 198 22.80 -0.92 6.29
C PRO A 198 21.47 -0.90 7.02
N ARG A 199 21.51 -1.18 8.32
CA ARG A 199 20.35 -1.02 9.20
C ARG A 199 20.00 0.45 9.32
N ILE A 200 18.71 0.75 9.21
CA ILE A 200 18.18 2.09 9.35
C ILE A 200 17.47 2.15 10.69
N ASP A 201 17.99 2.96 11.61
CA ASP A 201 17.32 3.24 12.89
C ASP A 201 16.05 4.08 12.66
N THR A 202 14.89 3.43 12.72
CA THR A 202 13.59 4.09 12.58
C THR A 202 12.50 3.26 13.24
N THR A 203 11.47 3.95 13.73
CA THR A 203 10.24 3.35 14.24
C THR A 203 9.19 3.13 13.13
N SER A 204 9.44 3.63 11.91
CA SER A 204 8.51 3.55 10.78
C SER A 204 8.70 2.26 9.97
N THR A 205 8.61 1.12 10.64
CA THR A 205 8.78 -0.22 10.03
C THR A 205 7.45 -0.91 9.70
N HIS A 206 6.32 -0.28 10.07
CA HIS A 206 4.98 -0.81 9.81
C HIS A 206 4.72 -1.06 8.32
N GLY A 207 4.27 -2.27 7.99
CA GLY A 207 3.92 -2.68 6.62
C GLY A 207 5.11 -2.88 5.67
N THR A 208 6.35 -2.90 6.16
CA THR A 208 7.54 -3.18 5.33
C THR A 208 7.50 -4.57 4.69
N GLY A 209 7.03 -5.59 5.42
CA GLY A 209 6.85 -6.96 4.91
C GLY A 209 5.80 -7.04 3.78
N CYS A 210 4.62 -6.44 3.98
CA CYS A 210 3.58 -6.40 2.95
C CYS A 210 4.07 -5.64 1.71
N THR A 211 4.73 -4.49 1.91
CA THR A 211 5.30 -3.69 0.83
C THR A 211 6.35 -4.47 0.04
N LEU A 212 7.25 -5.20 0.71
CA LEU A 212 8.29 -6.00 0.06
C LEU A 212 7.67 -7.06 -0.86
N SER A 213 6.78 -7.88 -0.30
CA SER A 213 6.18 -9.00 -1.03
C SER A 213 5.23 -8.52 -2.15
N ALA A 214 4.52 -7.40 -1.95
CA ALA A 214 3.76 -6.75 -3.03
C ALA A 214 4.67 -6.20 -4.15
N ALA A 215 5.82 -5.60 -3.81
CA ALA A 215 6.77 -5.12 -4.81
C ALA A 215 7.37 -6.27 -5.63
N VAL A 216 7.66 -7.42 -5.01
CA VAL A 216 8.09 -8.62 -5.74
C VAL A 216 6.98 -9.09 -6.68
N ALA A 217 5.74 -9.22 -6.20
CA ALA A 217 4.62 -9.64 -7.04
C ALA A 217 4.40 -8.68 -8.23
N ALA A 218 4.54 -7.37 -8.02
CA ALA A 218 4.50 -6.39 -9.11
C ALA A 218 5.63 -6.59 -10.14
N GLY A 219 6.86 -6.87 -9.66
CA GLY A 219 7.99 -7.19 -10.53
C GLY A 219 7.75 -8.46 -11.36
N LEU A 220 7.19 -9.51 -10.75
CA LEU A 220 6.82 -10.75 -11.44
C LEU A 220 5.66 -10.55 -12.44
N ALA A 221 4.67 -9.70 -12.13
CA ALA A 221 3.61 -9.35 -13.07
C ALA A 221 4.17 -8.67 -14.35
N HIS A 222 5.26 -7.92 -14.21
CA HIS A 222 6.01 -7.37 -15.34
C HIS A 222 6.85 -8.40 -16.11
N GLY A 223 6.95 -9.64 -15.63
CA GLY A 223 7.78 -10.69 -16.23
C GLY A 223 9.27 -10.56 -15.89
N ARG A 224 9.62 -9.85 -14.82
CA ARG A 224 11.02 -9.79 -14.37
C ARG A 224 11.47 -11.15 -13.84
N PRO A 225 12.75 -11.53 -14.04
CA PRO A 225 13.34 -12.66 -13.33
C PRO A 225 13.20 -12.51 -11.81
N LEU A 226 13.03 -13.62 -11.11
CA LEU A 226 12.71 -13.64 -9.68
C LEU A 226 13.77 -12.89 -8.85
N GLU A 227 15.04 -13.19 -9.08
CA GLU A 227 16.18 -12.62 -8.37
C GLU A 227 16.21 -11.10 -8.55
N ARG A 228 15.89 -10.64 -9.76
CA ARG A 228 15.81 -9.21 -10.07
C ARG A 228 14.59 -8.56 -9.40
N ALA A 229 13.43 -9.20 -9.43
CA ALA A 229 12.23 -8.72 -8.75
C ALA A 229 12.45 -8.59 -7.24
N VAL A 230 13.14 -9.55 -6.62
CA VAL A 230 13.55 -9.52 -5.21
C VAL A 230 14.50 -8.36 -4.95
N ALA A 231 15.57 -8.22 -5.72
CA ALA A 231 16.54 -7.12 -5.55
C ALA A 231 15.86 -5.74 -5.65
N ASP A 232 15.04 -5.52 -6.68
CA ASP A 232 14.33 -4.25 -6.90
C ASP A 232 13.35 -3.94 -5.75
N ALA A 233 12.67 -4.97 -5.23
CA ALA A 233 11.73 -4.82 -4.13
C ALA A 233 12.44 -4.49 -2.81
N LEU A 234 13.58 -5.11 -2.53
CA LEU A 234 14.41 -4.81 -1.37
C LEU A 234 14.95 -3.37 -1.43
N ASP A 235 15.42 -2.92 -2.60
CA ASP A 235 15.87 -1.55 -2.81
C ASP A 235 14.73 -0.53 -2.69
N PHE A 236 13.52 -0.90 -3.11
CA PHE A 236 12.33 -0.08 -2.95
C PHE A 236 11.98 0.11 -1.47
N VAL A 237 11.95 -0.97 -0.70
CA VAL A 237 11.69 -0.91 0.75
C VAL A 237 12.77 -0.14 1.48
N GLN A 238 14.06 -0.36 1.16
CA GLN A 238 15.16 0.40 1.74
C GLN A 238 14.96 1.91 1.54
N ARG A 239 14.66 2.34 0.31
CA ARG A 239 14.38 3.76 0.00
C ARG A 239 13.17 4.30 0.73
N ARG A 240 12.11 3.50 0.89
CA ARG A 240 10.93 3.88 1.67
C ARG A 240 11.27 4.10 3.14
N VAL A 241 12.05 3.20 3.74
CA VAL A 241 12.46 3.29 5.15
C VAL A 241 13.40 4.49 5.38
N VAL A 242 14.32 4.77 4.44
CA VAL A 242 15.10 6.03 4.45
C VAL A 242 14.18 7.24 4.31
N GLY A 243 13.24 7.22 3.37
CA GLY A 243 12.31 8.31 3.10
C GLY A 243 11.32 8.56 4.23
N ALA A 244 10.94 7.55 5.01
CA ALA A 244 10.06 7.68 6.17
C ALA A 244 10.73 8.44 7.33
N ARG A 245 12.06 8.56 7.35
CA ARG A 245 12.78 9.52 8.21
C ARG A 245 12.53 10.99 7.82
N GLN A 246 11.90 11.23 6.66
CA GLN A 246 11.45 12.54 6.21
C GLN A 246 9.94 12.61 6.33
N CYS A 247 9.48 13.32 7.36
CA CYS A 247 8.07 13.41 7.70
C CYS A 247 7.27 14.11 6.59
N VAL A 248 6.22 13.43 6.09
CA VAL A 248 5.13 14.06 5.32
C VAL A 248 4.01 14.32 6.30
N VAL A 249 3.92 15.55 6.82
CA VAL A 249 2.82 15.95 7.71
C VAL A 249 1.76 16.71 6.90
N GLY A 250 0.55 16.16 6.89
CA GLY A 250 -0.67 16.88 6.58
C GLY A 250 -1.32 17.40 7.86
N ALA A 251 -0.98 18.62 8.29
CA ALA A 251 -1.58 19.28 9.45
C ALA A 251 -1.96 20.73 9.12
N ARG A 252 -2.88 21.33 9.88
CA ARG A 252 -3.27 22.75 9.68
C ARG A 252 -2.12 23.71 10.02
N GLN A 253 -1.28 23.32 10.99
CA GLN A 253 -0.02 23.97 11.37
C GLN A 253 1.02 22.89 11.69
N CYS A 254 2.25 23.04 11.20
CA CYS A 254 3.34 22.11 11.45
C CYS A 254 4.66 22.87 11.67
N VAL A 255 5.41 22.48 12.70
CA VAL A 255 6.76 22.97 13.00
C VAL A 255 7.69 21.76 12.93
N VAL A 256 8.67 21.78 12.02
CA VAL A 256 9.59 20.65 11.82
C VAL A 256 11.04 21.12 11.72
N GLY A 257 11.92 20.42 12.45
CA GLY A 257 13.37 20.44 12.25
C GLY A 257 13.81 19.12 11.60
N ALA A 258 14.10 19.12 10.30
CA ALA A 258 14.58 17.95 9.57
C ALA A 258 15.55 18.36 8.45
N ARG A 259 16.40 17.45 7.96
CA ARG A 259 17.35 17.78 6.88
C ARG A 259 16.66 18.00 5.53
N GLN A 260 15.59 17.25 5.27
CA GLN A 260 14.72 17.33 4.10
C GLN A 260 13.26 17.06 4.51
N CYS A 261 12.32 17.89 4.04
CA CYS A 261 10.88 17.77 4.34
C CYS A 261 10.01 18.05 3.12
N VAL A 262 8.90 17.33 2.99
CA VAL A 262 7.80 17.62 2.04
C VAL A 262 6.52 17.87 2.84
N VAL A 263 5.98 19.09 2.78
CA VAL A 263 4.85 19.51 3.64
C VAL A 263 3.63 19.94 2.82
N GLY A 264 2.45 19.42 3.20
CA GLY A 264 1.14 19.89 2.74
C GLY A 264 0.33 20.48 3.91
N ALA A 265 0.45 21.77 4.18
CA ALA A 265 -0.20 22.44 5.31
C ALA A 265 -0.76 23.82 4.92
N ARG A 266 -1.70 24.41 5.67
CA ARG A 266 -2.16 25.79 5.38
C ARG A 266 -1.10 26.82 5.81
N GLN A 267 -0.45 26.57 6.94
CA GLN A 267 0.66 27.35 7.49
C GLN A 267 1.76 26.41 7.98
N CYS A 268 3.03 26.70 7.66
CA CYS A 268 4.17 25.90 8.10
C CYS A 268 5.39 26.78 8.41
N VAL A 269 6.11 26.41 9.48
CA VAL A 269 7.42 26.98 9.84
C VAL A 269 8.46 25.86 9.76
N VAL A 270 9.47 26.01 8.91
CA VAL A 270 10.47 24.96 8.63
C VAL A 270 11.88 25.43 8.93
N GLY A 271 12.62 24.65 9.74
CA GLY A 271 14.08 24.73 9.89
C GLY A 271 14.75 23.52 9.25
N ALA A 272 15.03 23.56 7.95
CA ALA A 272 15.63 22.45 7.19
C ALA A 272 16.78 22.90 6.28
N ARG A 273 17.61 21.99 5.76
CA ARG A 273 18.64 22.36 4.76
C ARG A 273 18.04 22.45 3.35
N GLN A 274 17.13 21.53 3.03
CA GLN A 274 16.37 21.51 1.78
C GLN A 274 14.88 21.21 2.06
N CYS A 275 13.94 21.87 1.38
CA CYS A 275 12.50 21.62 1.59
C CYS A 275 11.68 21.79 0.30
N VAL A 276 10.63 20.98 0.17
CA VAL A 276 9.58 21.13 -0.85
C VAL A 276 8.25 21.43 -0.14
N VAL A 277 7.67 22.61 -0.39
CA VAL A 277 6.46 23.07 0.34
C VAL A 277 5.28 23.26 -0.60
N GLY A 278 4.15 22.62 -0.28
CA GLY A 278 2.83 22.89 -0.84
C GLY A 278 1.89 23.49 0.21
N ALA A 279 2.07 24.78 0.55
CA ALA A 279 1.32 25.48 1.59
C ALA A 279 0.73 26.82 1.11
N ARG A 280 -0.27 27.39 1.82
CA ARG A 280 -0.79 28.73 1.48
C ARG A 280 0.12 29.84 1.98
N GLN A 281 0.69 29.68 3.17
CA GLN A 281 1.66 30.58 3.80
C GLN A 281 2.80 29.75 4.40
N CYS A 282 4.05 30.16 4.17
CA CYS A 282 5.23 29.48 4.72
C CYS A 282 6.30 30.46 5.19
N VAL A 283 6.93 30.14 6.33
CA VAL A 283 8.16 30.79 6.83
C VAL A 283 9.30 29.79 6.73
N VAL A 284 10.36 30.14 6.01
CA VAL A 284 11.45 29.23 5.60
C VAL A 284 12.79 29.71 6.12
N GLY A 285 13.50 28.87 6.90
CA GLY A 285 14.88 29.09 7.36
C GLY A 285 15.93 28.21 6.67
N ALA A 286 15.70 27.80 5.42
CA ALA A 286 16.49 26.77 4.72
C ALA A 286 17.41 27.33 3.62
N ARG A 287 18.48 26.59 3.30
CA ARG A 287 19.53 27.00 2.34
C ARG A 287 19.13 26.83 0.86
N GLN A 288 18.31 25.84 0.53
CA GLN A 288 17.72 25.67 -0.80
C GLN A 288 16.28 25.18 -0.65
N CYS A 289 15.32 25.80 -1.33
CA CYS A 289 13.90 25.43 -1.25
C CYS A 289 13.22 25.48 -2.60
N VAL A 290 12.33 24.52 -2.86
CA VAL A 290 11.38 24.54 -3.97
C VAL A 290 10.00 24.79 -3.39
N VAL A 291 9.39 25.92 -3.73
CA VAL A 291 8.15 26.37 -3.08
C VAL A 291 7.01 26.51 -4.09
N GLY A 292 5.92 25.79 -3.86
CA GLY A 292 4.64 25.93 -4.57
C GLY A 292 3.59 26.68 -3.73
N ALA A 293 4.00 27.70 -2.97
CA ALA A 293 3.12 28.43 -2.05
C ALA A 293 2.72 29.82 -2.57
N ARG A 294 1.56 30.33 -2.12
CA ARG A 294 1.05 31.65 -2.55
C ARG A 294 1.77 32.83 -1.90
N HIS A 295 2.21 32.68 -0.65
CA HIS A 295 2.90 33.73 0.12
C HIS A 295 4.05 33.13 0.94
N CYS A 296 5.28 33.55 0.67
CA CYS A 296 6.49 33.10 1.37
C CYS A 296 7.19 34.27 2.05
N ARG A 297 7.69 34.05 3.27
CA ARG A 297 8.51 35.03 3.99
C ARG A 297 9.83 34.40 4.40
N ALA A 298 10.94 34.98 3.97
CA ALA A 298 12.27 34.64 4.45
C ALA A 298 12.58 35.48 5.71
N PRO A 299 13.30 34.94 6.71
CA PRO A 299 13.78 35.73 7.84
C PRO A 299 14.76 36.79 7.32
N THR A 300 14.55 38.04 7.70
CA THR A 300 15.40 39.17 7.33
C THR A 300 16.72 39.11 8.12
N GLY A 301 17.78 38.63 7.46
CA GLY A 301 19.18 38.70 7.86
C GLY A 301 20.05 38.69 6.60
N PRO A 302 21.23 39.33 6.59
CA PRO A 302 21.82 39.81 5.35
C PRO A 302 22.45 38.66 4.57
N THR A 303 22.00 38.43 3.32
CA THR A 303 22.85 37.96 2.23
C THR A 303 22.23 38.35 0.89
N ASN A 304 23.05 38.97 0.05
CA ASN A 304 22.71 39.57 -1.24
C ASN A 304 22.19 38.55 -2.27
N GLN A 305 21.12 38.88 -3.00
CA GLN A 305 21.17 39.24 -4.43
C GLN A 305 19.75 39.25 -5.06
N THR A 306 19.50 40.38 -5.70
CA THR A 306 18.49 40.81 -6.67
C THR A 306 17.92 39.78 -7.66
N HIS A 307 16.59 39.76 -7.84
CA HIS A 307 15.93 40.30 -9.05
C HIS A 307 14.40 40.41 -8.91
N GLN A 308 13.87 41.51 -9.45
CA GLN A 308 12.50 42.03 -9.41
C GLN A 308 11.53 41.35 -10.40
N ARG A 309 10.22 41.37 -10.09
CA ARG A 309 9.13 42.20 -10.72
C ARG A 309 7.75 41.66 -10.28
N ARG A 310 6.96 42.43 -9.50
CA ARG A 310 5.75 43.25 -9.85
C ARG A 310 4.63 42.44 -10.54
N ASN A 311 3.32 42.57 -10.29
CA ASN A 311 2.43 43.36 -9.42
C ASN A 311 1.01 42.77 -9.59
N GLY A 312 0.04 43.05 -8.69
CA GLY A 312 -1.39 42.99 -9.07
C GLY A 312 -2.44 42.52 -8.06
N HIS A 313 -2.55 43.25 -6.95
CA HIS A 313 -3.74 43.65 -6.16
C HIS A 313 -5.22 43.23 -6.43
N HIS A 314 -5.97 43.21 -5.29
CA HIS A 314 -7.42 43.38 -4.97
C HIS A 314 -8.06 42.09 -4.38
N GLY A 315 -8.46 41.98 -3.08
CA GLY A 315 -9.42 42.78 -2.27
C GLY A 315 -10.83 42.15 -2.47
N MET A 316 -11.68 41.73 -1.51
CA MET A 316 -12.00 42.18 -0.15
C MET A 316 -12.92 41.13 0.56
N GLN A 317 -12.84 41.06 1.90
CA GLN A 317 -13.91 40.90 2.93
C GLN A 317 -14.94 39.75 2.89
N LEU A 318 -14.99 38.82 3.87
CA LEU A 318 -15.51 38.85 5.27
C LEU A 318 -16.94 38.27 5.38
N GLY A 319 -17.14 37.36 6.34
CA GLY A 319 -18.45 36.83 6.73
C GLY A 319 -18.38 35.41 7.29
N TYR A 320 -17.99 35.27 8.55
CA TYR A 320 -18.11 34.02 9.33
C TYR A 320 -19.33 34.17 10.25
N ALA A 321 -20.33 33.30 10.13
CA ALA A 321 -21.34 33.09 11.16
C ALA A 321 -21.89 31.65 11.11
N ALA A 322 -21.76 30.98 12.27
CA ALA A 322 -22.60 29.95 12.87
C ALA A 322 -23.13 28.76 12.04
N TRP A 323 -22.66 27.55 12.37
CA TRP A 323 -23.45 26.32 12.32
C TRP A 323 -23.07 25.43 13.52
N ALA A 324 -23.87 25.50 14.58
CA ALA A 324 -24.13 24.42 15.50
C ALA A 324 -25.60 24.01 15.29
N ASP A 325 -25.93 22.77 15.64
CA ASP A 325 -27.25 22.12 15.57
C ASP A 325 -27.62 21.46 14.24
N LEU A 326 -27.43 20.13 14.18
CA LEU A 326 -28.40 19.14 13.66
C LEU A 326 -27.75 17.75 13.55
N PHE A 327 -27.56 17.04 14.67
CA PHE A 327 -27.42 15.57 14.64
C PHE A 327 -27.94 14.94 15.93
N TYR A 328 -29.25 14.71 15.99
CA TYR A 328 -29.81 13.54 16.68
C TYR A 328 -31.25 13.29 16.21
N ARG A 329 -31.51 12.13 15.58
CA ARG A 329 -32.62 11.21 15.86
C ARG A 329 -32.58 9.95 14.97
N PRO A 330 -33.20 8.83 15.41
CA PRO A 330 -32.72 7.46 15.17
C PRO A 330 -33.53 6.65 14.14
N ALA A 331 -33.00 5.45 13.88
CA ALA A 331 -33.42 4.33 13.02
C ALA A 331 -34.90 4.19 12.61
N MET A 332 -35.12 3.92 11.31
CA MET A 332 -36.31 3.23 10.79
C MET A 332 -35.98 2.26 9.64
N SER A 333 -36.59 1.07 9.76
CA SER A 333 -36.87 -0.08 8.87
C SER A 333 -36.36 -0.15 7.41
N ARG A 334 -35.83 -1.34 7.04
CA ARG A 334 -35.50 -1.80 5.67
C ARG A 334 -36.73 -2.31 4.90
N PRO A 335 -36.88 -2.04 3.59
CA PRO A 335 -37.77 -2.79 2.71
C PRO A 335 -37.05 -4.01 2.06
N PRO A 336 -37.79 -4.99 1.49
CA PRO A 336 -37.25 -6.28 1.07
C PRO A 336 -36.51 -6.24 -0.28
N ARG A 337 -35.65 -7.25 -0.50
CA ARG A 337 -34.74 -7.40 -1.65
C ARG A 337 -35.50 -7.87 -2.90
N GLU A 338 -35.52 -7.04 -3.94
CA GLU A 338 -35.77 -7.50 -5.31
C GLU A 338 -34.46 -7.88 -6.01
N ALA A 339 -34.46 -9.04 -6.66
CA ALA A 339 -33.33 -9.59 -7.40
C ALA A 339 -33.16 -8.86 -8.74
N PHE A 340 -32.00 -8.21 -8.96
CA PHE A 340 -31.67 -7.60 -10.24
C PHE A 340 -31.08 -8.63 -11.22
N PRO A 341 -31.60 -8.77 -12.45
CA PRO A 341 -31.08 -9.70 -13.45
C PRO A 341 -29.82 -9.13 -14.13
N TRP A 342 -28.73 -9.92 -14.10
CA TRP A 342 -27.46 -9.57 -14.74
C TRP A 342 -27.51 -9.84 -16.25
N SER A 343 -28.01 -8.89 -17.03
CA SER A 343 -27.69 -8.84 -18.47
C SER A 343 -26.42 -8.01 -18.68
N VAL A 344 -25.37 -8.64 -19.21
CA VAL A 344 -24.07 -8.05 -19.52
C VAL A 344 -24.24 -6.84 -20.45
N ARG A 345 -24.16 -5.62 -19.89
CA ARG A 345 -24.02 -4.37 -20.66
C ARG A 345 -22.66 -3.76 -20.34
N GLY A 346 -21.78 -3.75 -21.35
CA GLY A 346 -20.39 -3.32 -21.27
C GLY A 346 -20.16 -2.06 -20.43
N ARG A 347 -19.15 -2.10 -19.56
CA ARG A 347 -18.70 -0.93 -18.80
C ARG A 347 -18.12 0.11 -19.77
N ARG A 348 -18.83 1.22 -19.98
CA ARG A 348 -18.23 2.46 -20.48
C ARG A 348 -17.67 3.23 -19.29
N SER A 349 -16.34 3.31 -19.14
CA SER A 349 -15.75 4.26 -18.19
C SER A 349 -16.03 5.68 -18.68
N MET A 350 -16.66 6.51 -17.88
CA MET A 350 -16.87 7.93 -18.21
C MET A 350 -15.57 8.69 -17.94
N ARG A 351 -14.67 8.68 -18.94
CA ARG A 351 -13.50 9.56 -18.98
C ARG A 351 -13.89 10.85 -19.68
N LEU A 352 -13.35 11.98 -19.23
CA LEU A 352 -13.45 13.23 -19.98
C LEU A 352 -12.65 13.05 -21.28
N PRO A 353 -13.26 13.33 -22.46
CA PRO A 353 -12.65 13.04 -23.76
C PRO A 353 -11.26 13.66 -23.95
N ASP A 354 -11.00 14.80 -23.29
CA ASP A 354 -9.84 15.65 -23.56
C ASP A 354 -8.89 15.79 -22.37
N ARG A 355 -8.90 14.84 -21.43
CA ARG A 355 -8.05 14.89 -20.23
C ARG A 355 -7.00 13.78 -20.23
N ASP A 356 -5.72 14.15 -20.15
CA ASP A 356 -4.64 13.20 -19.89
C ASP A 356 -4.53 12.89 -18.39
N TYR A 357 -4.98 11.70 -18.01
CA TYR A 357 -5.00 11.24 -16.62
C TYR A 357 -3.64 10.74 -16.11
N ARG A 358 -2.59 10.76 -16.93
CA ARG A 358 -1.23 10.39 -16.51
C ARG A 358 -0.47 11.55 -15.87
N GLN A 359 -1.01 12.77 -15.94
CA GLN A 359 -0.35 13.96 -15.41
C GLN A 359 -0.46 14.06 -13.88
N PRO A 360 0.57 14.57 -13.20
CA PRO A 360 0.52 14.84 -11.76
C PRO A 360 -0.69 15.69 -11.37
N GLY A 361 -1.45 15.26 -10.36
CA GLY A 361 -2.63 15.99 -9.86
C GLY A 361 -3.95 15.72 -10.59
N ALA A 362 -3.98 14.80 -11.56
CA ALA A 362 -5.23 14.26 -12.11
C ALA A 362 -5.81 13.19 -11.17
N TYR A 363 -7.09 13.30 -10.82
CA TYR A 363 -7.80 12.34 -9.95
C TYR A 363 -8.92 11.64 -10.72
N PHE A 364 -9.19 10.40 -10.34
CA PHE A 364 -10.31 9.61 -10.85
C PHE A 364 -11.49 9.74 -9.87
N ILE A 365 -12.67 10.11 -10.36
CA ILE A 365 -13.90 10.08 -9.58
C ILE A 365 -14.85 9.12 -10.29
N THR A 366 -15.15 8.00 -9.67
CA THR A 366 -16.23 7.12 -10.12
C THR A 366 -17.54 7.63 -9.53
N ILE A 367 -18.43 8.17 -10.36
CA ILE A 367 -19.79 8.53 -9.92
C ILE A 367 -20.76 7.46 -10.39
N CYS A 368 -21.48 6.87 -9.44
CA CYS A 368 -22.68 6.08 -9.73
C CYS A 368 -23.81 7.03 -10.09
N THR A 369 -24.09 7.16 -11.38
CA THR A 369 -25.21 7.98 -11.86
C THR A 369 -26.47 7.13 -11.96
N LYS A 370 -27.61 7.69 -11.54
CA LYS A 370 -28.91 7.08 -11.77
C LYS A 370 -29.11 7.00 -13.30
N ASN A 371 -29.40 5.81 -13.83
CA ASN A 371 -29.56 5.53 -15.27
C ASN A 371 -28.30 5.60 -16.15
N ARG A 372 -27.09 5.66 -15.59
CA ARG A 372 -25.82 5.74 -16.38
C ARG A 372 -25.72 6.98 -17.28
N ALA A 373 -26.51 8.01 -17.01
CA ALA A 373 -26.36 9.31 -17.64
C ALA A 373 -24.99 9.91 -17.25
N ARG A 374 -24.39 10.69 -18.15
CA ARG A 374 -23.17 11.43 -17.81
C ARG A 374 -23.59 12.52 -16.84
N THR A 375 -22.85 12.73 -15.77
CA THR A 375 -23.09 13.84 -14.82
C THR A 375 -22.14 15.00 -15.13
N PHE A 376 -20.87 14.70 -15.35
CA PHE A 376 -19.93 15.71 -15.80
C PHE A 376 -20.02 15.95 -17.32
N GLY A 377 -20.15 17.22 -17.70
CA GLY A 377 -20.00 17.75 -19.05
C GLY A 377 -18.55 18.11 -19.36
N ALA A 378 -18.32 19.27 -19.99
CA ALA A 378 -17.00 19.71 -20.43
C ALA A 378 -16.18 20.39 -19.33
N VAL A 379 -14.85 20.40 -19.46
CA VAL A 379 -13.97 21.26 -18.67
C VAL A 379 -13.61 22.47 -19.49
N ILE A 380 -14.11 23.64 -19.11
CA ILE A 380 -13.87 24.90 -19.81
C ILE A 380 -13.07 25.79 -18.86
N SER A 381 -11.88 26.23 -19.30
CA SER A 381 -11.00 27.11 -18.52
C SER A 381 -10.68 26.62 -17.10
N GLY A 382 -10.54 25.30 -16.94
CA GLY A 382 -10.21 24.67 -15.65
C GLY A 382 -11.41 24.42 -14.72
N THR A 383 -12.63 24.77 -15.14
CA THR A 383 -13.87 24.54 -14.39
C THR A 383 -14.65 23.38 -15.01
N VAL A 384 -15.12 22.45 -14.18
CA VAL A 384 -15.99 21.35 -14.63
C VAL A 384 -17.41 21.87 -14.78
N HIS A 385 -17.96 21.80 -15.98
CA HIS A 385 -19.38 22.06 -16.24
C HIS A 385 -20.15 20.76 -16.14
N LEU A 386 -21.28 20.79 -15.44
CA LEU A 386 -22.18 19.64 -15.33
C LEU A 386 -22.98 19.50 -16.62
N SER A 387 -23.35 18.28 -16.93
CA SER A 387 -24.29 17.95 -18.00
C SER A 387 -25.72 18.37 -17.60
N PRO A 388 -26.68 18.43 -18.54
CA PRO A 388 -28.10 18.65 -18.21
C PRO A 388 -28.66 17.64 -17.19
N GLU A 389 -28.05 16.46 -17.10
CA GLU A 389 -28.44 15.38 -16.19
C GLU A 389 -27.81 15.48 -14.79
N GLY A 390 -27.04 16.55 -14.53
CA GLY A 390 -26.55 16.96 -13.20
C GLY A 390 -25.07 16.79 -12.99
#